data_AF-A0A543BZV0-F1
#
_entry.id   AF-A0A543BZV0-F1
#
_cell.length_a   1.000
_cell.length_b   1.000
_cell.length_c   1.000
_cell.angle_alpha   90.00
_cell.angle_beta   90.00
_cell.angle_gamma   90.00
#
_symmetry.space_group_name_H-M   'P 1'
#
loop_
_entity.id
_entity.type
_entity.pdbx_description
1 polymer ?
#
loop_
_entity_poly.entity_id
_entity_poly.type
_entity_poly.pdbx_seq_one_letter_code
_entity_poly.pdbx_strand_id
1 'polypeptide(L)'
;MSLPPNPTYAVFEIDLVHEEARRRAEVVTALGPHWDPIAALRAEEEAHDLLYSGLDARQRATYDMLVSAGVLPSRETGHAAD
;
A
#
# COMPACT_ATOMS: atom_id res chain seq x y z
N MET A 1 35.68 -4.91 43.98
CA MET A 1 34.58 -5.35 43.11
C MET A 1 34.74 -4.63 41.78
N SER A 2 35.17 -5.33 40.74
CA SER A 2 35.45 -4.72 39.42
C SER A 2 34.14 -4.53 38.66
N LEU A 3 33.94 -3.36 38.06
CA LEU A 3 32.80 -3.12 37.18
C LEU A 3 32.90 -4.02 35.94
N PRO A 4 31.78 -4.58 35.43
CA PRO A 4 31.78 -5.35 34.20
C PRO A 4 32.27 -4.48 33.02
N PRO A 5 32.93 -5.08 32.01
CA PRO A 5 33.39 -4.35 30.84
C PRO A 5 32.20 -3.64 30.17
N ASN A 6 32.41 -2.39 29.75
CA ASN A 6 31.41 -1.66 28.98
C ASN A 6 31.07 -2.47 27.72
N PRO A 7 29.77 -2.61 27.37
CA PRO A 7 29.39 -3.29 26.14
C PRO A 7 30.06 -2.62 24.95
N THR A 8 30.74 -3.42 24.14
CA THR A 8 31.32 -2.97 22.88
C THR A 8 30.17 -2.74 21.89
N TYR A 9 29.89 -1.47 21.58
CA TYR A 9 28.93 -1.12 20.55
C TYR A 9 29.58 -1.22 19.17
N ALA A 10 28.85 -1.78 18.20
CA ALA A 10 29.21 -1.74 16.79
C ALA A 10 28.29 -0.76 16.06
N VAL A 11 28.84 0.00 15.12
CA VAL A 11 28.03 0.84 14.23
C VAL A 11 27.34 -0.07 13.23
N PHE A 12 26.00 0.03 13.17
CA PHE A 12 25.17 -0.64 12.19
C PHE A 12 24.53 0.42 11.31
N GLU A 13 24.93 0.45 10.04
CA GLU A 13 24.35 1.32 9.02
C GLU A 13 23.61 0.47 8.00
N ILE A 14 22.39 0.90 7.64
CA ILE A 14 21.55 0.25 6.64
C ILE A 14 20.98 1.30 5.70
N ASP A 15 21.14 1.08 4.41
CA ASP A 15 20.48 1.90 3.39
C ASP A 15 19.07 1.36 3.15
N LEU A 16 18.08 2.02 3.75
CA LEU A 16 16.68 1.62 3.62
C LEU A 16 16.13 1.78 2.20
N VAL A 17 16.69 2.69 1.40
CA VAL A 17 16.25 2.88 0.00
C VAL A 17 16.71 1.69 -0.83
N HIS A 18 17.96 1.26 -0.63
CA HIS A 18 18.48 0.06 -1.29
C HIS A 18 17.70 -1.20 -0.88
N GLU A 19 17.47 -1.38 0.42
CA GLU A 19 16.76 -2.55 0.92
C GLU A 19 15.29 -2.59 0.48
N GLU A 20 14.63 -1.44 0.38
CA GLU A 20 13.27 -1.37 -0.15
C GLU A 20 13.23 -1.67 -1.66
N ALA A 21 14.21 -1.20 -2.44
CA ALA A 21 14.33 -1.55 -3.84
C ALA A 21 14.52 -3.07 -4.03
N ARG A 22 15.37 -3.69 -3.20
CA ARG A 22 15.58 -5.14 -3.19
C ARG A 22 14.29 -5.88 -2.83
N ARG A 23 13.58 -5.46 -1.77
CA ARG A 23 12.30 -6.06 -1.36
C ARG A 23 11.26 -5.99 -2.49
N ARG A 24 11.12 -4.85 -3.16
CA ARG A 24 10.19 -4.68 -4.30
C ARG A 24 10.56 -5.57 -5.47
N ALA A 25 11.85 -5.70 -5.80
CA ALA A 25 12.30 -6.59 -6.87
C ALA A 25 11.92 -8.05 -6.59
N GLU A 26 12.17 -8.54 -5.37
CA GLU A 26 11.81 -9.90 -4.96
C GLU A 26 10.29 -10.13 -5.01
N VAL A 27 9.49 -9.13 -4.64
CA VAL A 27 8.02 -9.21 -4.77
C VAL A 27 7.60 -9.36 -6.22
N VAL A 28 8.13 -8.54 -7.13
CA VAL A 28 7.82 -8.64 -8.57
C VAL A 28 8.26 -9.99 -9.13
N THR A 29 9.43 -10.49 -8.73
CA THR A 29 9.89 -11.83 -9.10
C THR A 29 8.94 -12.93 -8.61
N ALA A 30 8.46 -12.85 -7.37
CA ALA A 30 7.54 -13.83 -6.80
C ALA A 30 6.15 -13.85 -7.50
N LEU A 31 5.69 -12.71 -8.02
CA LEU A 31 4.45 -12.62 -8.80
C LEU A 31 4.58 -13.30 -10.18
N GLY A 32 5.80 -13.43 -10.69
CA GLY A 32 6.13 -14.20 -11.88
C GLY A 32 5.90 -13.47 -13.20
N PRO A 33 6.36 -14.06 -14.32
CA PRO A 33 6.41 -13.40 -15.63
C PRO A 33 5.04 -13.18 -16.28
N HIS A 34 3.99 -13.79 -15.75
CA HIS A 34 2.62 -13.67 -16.26
C HIS A 34 1.79 -12.65 -15.49
N TRP A 35 2.34 -12.05 -14.44
CA TRP A 35 1.64 -11.01 -13.70
C TRP A 35 1.55 -9.74 -14.54
N ASP A 36 0.31 -9.31 -14.82
CA ASP A 36 0.01 -8.04 -15.48
C ASP A 36 -0.44 -7.02 -14.42
N PRO A 37 0.40 -6.04 -14.07
CA PRO A 37 0.08 -5.04 -13.05
C PRO A 37 -1.09 -4.15 -13.46
N ILE A 38 -1.30 -3.92 -14.76
CA ILE A 38 -2.41 -3.10 -15.25
C ILE A 38 -3.73 -3.87 -15.15
N ALA A 39 -3.72 -5.16 -15.47
CA ALA A 39 -4.89 -6.01 -15.27
C ALA A 39 -5.23 -6.15 -13.78
N ALA A 40 -4.24 -6.26 -12.90
CA ALA A 40 -4.44 -6.29 -11.46
C ALA A 40 -5.08 -4.99 -10.95
N LEU A 41 -4.57 -3.82 -11.36
CA LEU A 41 -5.15 -2.53 -10.98
C LEU A 41 -6.60 -2.37 -11.44
N ARG A 42 -6.92 -2.75 -12.68
CA ARG A 42 -8.31 -2.73 -13.17
C ARG A 42 -9.22 -3.66 -12.37
N ALA A 43 -8.74 -4.85 -12.03
CA ALA A 43 -9.52 -5.79 -11.22
C ALA A 43 -9.81 -5.25 -9.82
N GLU A 44 -8.87 -4.52 -9.20
CA GLU A 44 -9.08 -3.84 -7.92
C GLU A 44 -10.12 -2.71 -8.04
N GLU A 45 -10.09 -1.92 -9.11
CA GLU A 45 -11.11 -0.89 -9.40
C GLU A 45 -12.50 -1.51 -9.56
N GLU A 46 -12.62 -2.59 -10.34
CA GLU A 46 -13.87 -3.34 -10.52
C GLU A 46 -14.38 -3.94 -9.20
N ALA A 47 -13.49 -4.50 -8.39
CA ALA A 47 -13.83 -5.04 -7.08
C ALA A 47 -14.32 -3.95 -6.11
N HIS A 48 -13.69 -2.76 -6.14
CA HIS A 48 -14.12 -1.61 -5.36
C HIS A 48 -15.52 -1.14 -5.80
N ASP A 49 -15.79 -1.10 -7.10
CA ASP A 49 -17.10 -0.75 -7.66
C ASP A 49 -18.18 -1.72 -7.20
N LEU A 50 -17.86 -3.01 -7.23
CA LEU A 50 -18.75 -4.06 -6.75
C LEU A 50 -19.00 -3.95 -5.24
N LEU A 51 -17.97 -3.67 -4.44
CA LEU A 51 -18.07 -3.55 -2.98
C LEU A 51 -19.05 -2.45 -2.55
N TYR A 52 -19.08 -1.34 -3.28
CA TYR A 52 -19.99 -0.20 -3.01
C TYR A 52 -21.14 -0.11 -4.04
N SER A 53 -21.41 -1.22 -4.72
CA SER A 53 -22.61 -1.37 -5.55
C SER A 53 -23.85 -1.60 -4.68
N GLY A 54 -25.01 -1.20 -5.18
CA GLY A 54 -26.29 -1.49 -4.52
C GLY A 54 -26.52 -0.81 -3.17
N LEU A 55 -25.72 0.20 -2.79
CA LEU A 55 -25.95 0.93 -1.54
C LEU A 55 -27.32 1.61 -1.55
N ASP A 56 -28.04 1.45 -0.44
CA ASP A 56 -29.24 2.23 -0.18
C ASP A 56 -28.89 3.71 0.12
N ALA A 57 -29.91 4.56 0.25
CA ALA A 57 -29.72 5.99 0.45
C ALA A 57 -28.92 6.33 1.72
N ARG A 58 -29.09 5.58 2.81
CA ARG A 58 -28.39 5.81 4.09
C ARG A 58 -26.94 5.35 3.99
N GLN A 59 -26.72 4.20 3.37
CA GLN A 59 -25.39 3.65 3.10
C GLN A 59 -24.60 4.56 2.16
N ARG A 60 -25.24 5.08 1.11
CA ARG A 60 -24.64 6.07 0.19
C ARG A 60 -24.21 7.33 0.94
N ALA A 61 -25.09 7.90 1.77
CA ALA A 61 -24.74 9.08 2.58
C ALA A 61 -23.57 8.83 3.54
N THR A 62 -23.46 7.62 4.10
CA THR A 62 -22.33 7.24 4.95
C THR A 62 -21.05 7.10 4.13
N TYR A 63 -21.12 6.46 2.96
CA TYR A 63 -20.00 6.35 2.03
C TYR A 63 -19.47 7.73 1.63
N ASP A 64 -20.36 8.65 1.22
CA ASP A 64 -19.99 10.00 0.81
C ASP A 64 -19.33 10.80 1.96
N MET A 65 -19.85 10.66 3.19
CA MET A 65 -19.25 11.24 4.39
C MET A 65 -17.83 10.71 4.62
N LEU A 66 -17.61 9.40 4.47
CA LEU A 66 -16.30 8.78 4.69
C LEU A 66 -15.30 9.18 3.62
N VAL A 67 -15.73 9.32 2.36
CA VAL A 67 -14.90 9.88 1.28
C VAL A 67 -14.52 11.32 1.60
N SER A 68 -15.48 12.16 1.97
CA SER A 68 -15.22 13.56 2.34
C SER A 68 -14.29 13.71 3.54
N ALA A 69 -14.30 12.76 4.47
CA ALA A 69 -13.41 12.75 5.63
C ALA A 69 -12.01 12.18 5.32
N GLY A 70 -11.77 11.68 4.10
CA GLY A 70 -10.52 11.03 3.71
C GLY A 70 -10.32 9.64 4.32
N VAL A 71 -11.38 9.05 4.89
CA VAL A 71 -11.34 7.68 5.42
C VAL A 71 -11.41 6.67 4.30
N LEU A 72 -12.22 6.96 3.27
CA LEU A 72 -12.27 6.19 2.03
C LEU A 72 -11.60 6.98 0.90
N PRO A 73 -10.94 6.29 -0.06
CA PRO A 73 -10.31 6.95 -1.19
C PRO A 73 -11.35 7.68 -2.06
N SER A 74 -10.99 8.87 -2.55
CA SER A 74 -11.79 9.56 -3.57
C SER A 74 -11.58 8.89 -4.92
N ARG A 75 -12.68 8.69 -5.67
CA ARG A 75 -12.65 8.12 -7.02
C ARG A 75 -11.97 9.02 -8.05
N GLU A 76 -11.72 10.29 -7.72
CA GLU A 76 -11.20 11.27 -8.68
C GLU A 76 -9.67 11.24 -8.88
N THR A 77 -8.92 10.39 -8.15
CA THR A 77 -7.45 10.41 -8.21
C THR A 77 -6.87 9.06 -8.64
N GLY A 78 -7.22 8.64 -9.87
CA GLY A 78 -6.68 7.46 -10.53
C GLY A 78 -6.25 7.69 -11.99
N HIS A 79 -6.34 8.91 -12.51
CA HIS A 79 -5.57 9.27 -13.71
C HIS A 79 -4.24 9.82 -13.23
N ALA A 80 -3.18 9.02 -13.38
CA ALA A 80 -1.84 9.58 -13.50
C ALA A 80 -1.86 10.56 -14.68
N ALA A 81 -2.08 11.83 -14.36
CA ALA A 81 -1.69 12.93 -15.20
C ALA A 81 -0.19 13.13 -15.00
N ASP A 82 0.53 13.04 -16.12
CA ASP A 82 1.95 13.35 -16.37
C ASP A 82 3.00 12.30 -15.94
#